data_AF-A0A9X9LYF4-F1
#
_entry.id   AF-A0A9X9LYF4-F1
#
_cell.length_a   1.000
_cell.length_b   1.000
_cell.length_c   1.000
_cell.angle_alpha   90.00
_cell.angle_beta   90.00
_cell.angle_gamma   90.00
#
_symmetry.space_group_name_H-M   'P 1'
#
loop_
_entity.id
_entity.type
_entity.pdbx_description
1 polymer ?
#
loop_
_entity_poly.entity_id
_entity_poly.type
_entity_poly.pdbx_seq_one_letter_code
_entity_poly.pdbx_strand_id
1 'polypeptide(L)'
;MQNYMVGLQVPSAGEKDYPILFKNGTLKLGGEREPVPRPKKWPIANILAPGANYIPDSFIVGGPYEEEEGELNRPEDKEFRNQAESIKKRIIWDLESRCYLDPPAVVSLQKRIADCRFWPVEITRVPLTTAPKGKAAKFDKADDEGQLSFHGVAYVNMVPLLYPGVKRIRGAFHVYPYLDSTVYEKTKCLFSLFRDTGHLLTQNNKIGGFNSPLSKPIVSKNLKEEKTVKEKELEGRLRPGDLQAPSIKSQSSDTPLEVEPSPSHNPEGQQYTEAGTYIVLEIQLDRALVPKRMPEELAKRVKEMIPPRPPLTRRTGGAQKAVSDYHMQIK
;
A
#
# COMPACT_ATOMS: atom_id res chain seq x y z
N MET A 1 8.93 -12.15 -23.89
CA MET A 1 7.78 -11.43 -23.29
C MET A 1 8.27 -10.75 -22.02
N GLN A 2 7.88 -9.49 -21.78
CA GLN A 2 8.24 -8.76 -20.56
C GLN A 2 7.16 -8.99 -19.53
N ASN A 3 7.51 -9.51 -18.35
CA ASN A 3 6.57 -9.70 -17.25
C ASN A 3 6.82 -8.63 -16.20
N TYR A 4 5.75 -7.98 -15.75
CA TYR A 4 5.79 -7.05 -14.63
C TYR A 4 5.09 -7.66 -13.43
N MET A 5 5.60 -7.32 -12.25
CA MET A 5 5.01 -7.66 -10.97
C MET A 5 4.68 -6.38 -10.23
N VAL A 6 3.48 -6.32 -9.68
CA VAL A 6 3.03 -5.24 -8.80
C VAL A 6 2.75 -5.83 -7.43
N GLY A 7 3.08 -5.12 -6.36
CA GLY A 7 2.79 -5.60 -5.02
C GLY A 7 2.72 -4.51 -3.97
N LEU A 8 2.09 -4.87 -2.85
CA LEU A 8 2.02 -4.05 -1.64
C LEU A 8 2.01 -4.95 -0.40
N GLN A 9 2.36 -4.38 0.74
CA GLN A 9 2.30 -5.05 2.04
C GLN A 9 1.07 -4.56 2.81
N VAL A 10 0.34 -5.47 3.45
CA VAL A 10 -0.82 -5.15 4.30
C VAL A 10 -0.54 -5.62 5.72
N PRO A 11 -0.88 -4.85 6.77
CA PRO A 11 -0.63 -5.28 8.15
C PRO A 11 -1.32 -6.61 8.45
N SER A 12 -0.68 -7.44 9.26
CA SER A 12 -1.22 -8.72 9.72
C SER A 12 -1.00 -8.91 11.23
N ALA A 13 -1.77 -9.80 11.87
CA ALA A 13 -1.54 -10.20 13.27
C ALA A 13 -0.14 -10.77 13.56
N GLY A 14 0.59 -11.25 12.54
CA GLY A 14 1.91 -11.85 12.70
C GLY A 14 3.03 -10.80 12.81
N GLU A 15 4.26 -11.28 13.02
CA GLU A 15 5.45 -10.40 13.05
C GLU A 15 5.76 -9.76 11.69
N LYS A 16 5.21 -10.28 10.59
CA LYS A 16 5.45 -9.79 9.22
C LYS A 16 4.15 -9.36 8.54
N ASP A 17 4.21 -8.23 7.85
CA ASP A 17 3.14 -7.76 6.97
C ASP A 17 2.85 -8.81 5.87
N TYR A 18 1.58 -8.93 5.49
CA TYR A 18 1.13 -9.86 4.46
C TYR A 18 1.34 -9.26 3.06
N PRO A 19 2.15 -9.88 2.18
CA PRO A 19 2.38 -9.38 0.83
C PRO A 19 1.23 -9.75 -0.11
N ILE A 20 0.70 -8.76 -0.81
CA ILE A 20 -0.22 -8.93 -1.94
C ILE A 20 0.58 -8.72 -3.23
N LEU A 21 0.56 -9.72 -4.12
CA LEU A 21 1.32 -9.71 -5.37
C LEU A 21 0.43 -9.99 -6.57
N PHE A 22 0.59 -9.19 -7.61
CA PHE A 22 -0.02 -9.35 -8.91
C PHE A 22 1.06 -9.65 -9.95
N LYS A 23 1.00 -10.84 -10.55
CA LYS A 23 1.92 -11.32 -11.57
C LYS A 23 1.17 -11.70 -12.84
N ASN A 24 1.91 -11.91 -13.92
CA ASN A 24 1.37 -12.39 -15.21
C ASN A 24 0.32 -11.44 -15.83
N GLY A 25 0.62 -10.14 -15.84
CA GLY A 25 -0.22 -9.16 -16.52
C GLY A 25 -0.29 -9.42 -18.04
N THR A 26 -1.44 -9.14 -18.64
CA THR A 26 -1.63 -9.28 -20.09
C THR A 26 -1.19 -8.01 -20.80
N LEU A 27 -0.24 -8.12 -21.73
CA LEU A 27 0.18 -7.00 -22.57
C LEU A 27 -0.90 -6.72 -23.63
N LYS A 28 -1.41 -5.49 -23.65
CA LYS A 28 -2.28 -4.96 -24.70
C LYS A 28 -1.44 -4.05 -25.60
N LEU A 29 -1.58 -4.23 -26.91
CA LEU A 29 -0.79 -3.52 -27.92
C LEU A 29 -1.26 -2.07 -28.17
N GLY A 30 -2.43 -1.69 -27.63
CA GLY A 30 -3.09 -0.42 -27.94
C GLY A 30 -4.08 -0.56 -29.11
N GLY A 31 -4.79 0.53 -29.43
CA GLY A 31 -5.75 0.63 -30.54
C GLY A 31 -7.22 0.48 -30.13
N GLU A 32 -7.50 -0.24 -29.03
CA GLU A 32 -8.87 -0.44 -28.53
C GLU A 32 -8.94 -0.23 -27.01
N ARG A 33 -10.09 0.31 -26.57
CA ARG A 33 -10.42 0.43 -25.15
C ARG A 33 -10.86 -0.93 -24.61
N GLU A 34 -10.58 -1.20 -23.34
CA GLU A 34 -11.08 -2.42 -22.71
C GLU A 34 -12.61 -2.41 -22.63
N PRO A 35 -13.27 -3.53 -22.96
CA PRO A 35 -14.69 -3.66 -22.73
C PRO A 35 -14.98 -3.63 -21.22
N VAL A 36 -16.05 -2.93 -20.85
CA VAL A 36 -16.61 -2.93 -19.50
C VAL A 36 -18.10 -3.31 -19.59
N PRO A 37 -18.62 -4.16 -18.69
CA PRO A 37 -17.90 -4.84 -17.61
C PRO A 37 -17.01 -5.98 -18.10
N ARG A 38 -15.92 -6.25 -17.39
CA ARG A 38 -15.05 -7.40 -17.64
C ARG A 38 -14.76 -8.18 -16.35
N PRO A 39 -14.72 -9.52 -16.38
CA PRO A 39 -14.69 -10.34 -15.17
C PRO A 39 -13.32 -10.31 -14.49
N LYS A 40 -13.31 -10.23 -13.15
CA LYS A 40 -12.08 -10.37 -12.34
C LYS A 40 -11.69 -11.83 -12.20
N LYS A 41 -10.40 -12.07 -12.00
CA LYS A 41 -9.79 -13.40 -11.86
C LYS A 41 -9.06 -13.53 -10.54
N TRP A 42 -8.98 -14.75 -10.04
CA TRP A 42 -8.12 -15.06 -8.90
C TRP A 42 -6.64 -15.00 -9.29
N PRO A 43 -5.73 -14.52 -8.42
CA PRO A 43 -4.29 -14.52 -8.65
C PRO A 43 -3.66 -15.91 -8.43
N ILE A 44 -4.32 -16.97 -8.93
CA ILE A 44 -3.92 -18.37 -8.73
C ILE A 44 -3.27 -18.88 -10.02
N ALA A 45 -2.11 -19.53 -9.88
CA ALA A 45 -1.48 -20.24 -10.99
C ALA A 45 -2.00 -21.68 -11.09
N ASN A 46 -2.03 -22.24 -12.30
CA ASN A 46 -2.29 -23.67 -12.56
C ASN A 46 -3.68 -24.17 -12.15
N ILE A 47 -4.73 -23.41 -12.43
CA ILE A 47 -6.10 -23.88 -12.24
C ILE A 47 -6.42 -24.96 -13.29
N LEU A 48 -6.81 -26.15 -12.83
CA LEU A 48 -7.11 -27.32 -13.67
C LEU A 48 -8.37 -27.14 -14.53
N ALA A 49 -9.31 -26.28 -14.11
CA ALA A 49 -10.56 -25.99 -14.80
C ALA A 49 -10.57 -24.55 -15.34
N PRO A 50 -10.55 -24.32 -16.67
CA PRO A 50 -10.46 -22.97 -17.25
C PRO A 50 -11.52 -21.97 -16.76
N GLY A 51 -12.73 -22.44 -16.43
CA GLY A 51 -13.82 -21.60 -15.91
C GLY A 51 -13.69 -21.18 -14.44
N ALA A 52 -12.85 -21.86 -13.64
CA ALA A 52 -12.68 -21.59 -12.21
C ALA A 52 -11.68 -20.45 -11.93
N ASN A 53 -11.12 -19.83 -12.97
CA ASN A 53 -10.22 -18.68 -12.84
C ASN A 53 -10.94 -17.39 -12.48
N TYR A 54 -12.22 -17.27 -12.83
CA TYR A 54 -13.01 -16.06 -12.64
C TYR A 54 -13.67 -16.04 -11.27
N ILE A 55 -13.83 -14.84 -10.73
CA ILE A 55 -14.52 -14.59 -9.48
C ILE A 55 -16.01 -14.41 -9.81
N PRO A 56 -16.91 -15.25 -9.26
CA PRO A 56 -18.34 -15.09 -9.46
C PRO A 56 -18.81 -13.69 -9.04
N ASP A 57 -19.65 -13.08 -9.86
CA ASP A 57 -20.28 -11.77 -9.63
C ASP A 57 -19.30 -10.61 -9.35
N SER A 58 -18.03 -10.73 -9.74
CA SER A 58 -17.04 -9.68 -9.60
C SER A 58 -16.53 -9.20 -10.95
N PHE A 59 -16.81 -7.93 -11.24
CA PHE A 59 -16.52 -7.30 -12.52
C PHE A 59 -15.80 -5.97 -12.33
N ILE A 60 -14.95 -5.63 -13.29
CA ILE A 60 -14.41 -4.30 -13.45
C ILE A 60 -15.38 -3.53 -14.35
N VAL A 61 -16.13 -2.63 -13.71
CA VAL A 61 -17.23 -1.86 -14.33
C VAL A 61 -16.79 -0.50 -14.89
N GLY A 62 -15.55 -0.10 -14.63
CA GLY A 62 -15.09 1.26 -14.94
C GLY A 62 -15.73 2.31 -14.03
N GLY A 63 -15.73 3.57 -14.48
CA GLY A 63 -16.32 4.70 -13.79
C GLY A 63 -15.80 6.02 -14.35
N PRO A 64 -16.47 7.16 -14.06
CA PRO A 64 -15.91 8.48 -14.36
C PRO A 64 -14.60 8.64 -13.58
N TYR A 65 -13.55 9.10 -14.26
CA TYR A 65 -12.23 9.22 -13.64
C TYR A 65 -12.16 10.41 -12.68
N GLU A 66 -13.09 11.36 -12.79
CA GLU A 66 -13.21 12.55 -11.96
C GLU A 66 -13.63 12.22 -10.52
N GLU A 67 -14.28 11.07 -10.31
CA GLU A 67 -14.66 10.55 -8.99
C GLU A 67 -13.57 9.65 -8.37
N GLU A 68 -12.44 9.45 -9.07
CA GLU A 68 -11.34 8.62 -8.57
C GLU A 68 -10.50 9.37 -7.51
N GLU A 69 -9.99 8.62 -6.54
CA GLU A 69 -9.12 9.08 -5.44
C GLU A 69 -7.63 9.13 -5.85
N GLY A 70 -7.37 9.15 -7.16
CA GLY A 70 -6.03 9.14 -7.76
C GLY A 70 -5.49 10.54 -8.09
N GLU A 71 -4.30 10.57 -8.69
CA GLU A 71 -3.63 11.82 -9.09
C GLU A 71 -4.11 12.32 -10.46
N LEU A 72 -4.55 11.42 -11.33
CA LEU A 72 -4.96 11.70 -12.71
C LEU A 72 -6.48 11.79 -12.85
N ASN A 73 -7.10 12.58 -11.98
CA ASN A 73 -8.55 12.76 -11.91
C ASN A 73 -9.04 14.12 -12.44
N ARG A 74 -8.14 14.99 -12.93
CA ARG A 74 -8.50 16.34 -13.35
C ARG A 74 -8.93 16.40 -14.82
N PRO A 75 -9.69 17.43 -15.23
CA PRO A 75 -10.06 17.62 -16.64
C PRO A 75 -8.85 17.66 -17.59
N GLU A 76 -7.71 18.18 -17.12
CA GLU A 76 -6.48 18.28 -17.90
C GLU A 76 -5.86 16.90 -18.18
N ASP A 77 -6.07 15.92 -17.29
CA ASP A 77 -5.54 14.56 -17.42
C ASP A 77 -6.34 13.70 -18.40
N LYS A 78 -7.53 14.17 -18.80
CA LYS A 78 -8.48 13.42 -19.64
C LYS A 78 -7.85 12.87 -20.91
N GLU A 79 -7.18 13.76 -21.65
CA GLU A 79 -6.59 13.43 -22.94
C GLU A 79 -5.44 12.44 -22.76
N PHE A 80 -4.61 12.68 -21.76
CA PHE A 80 -3.52 11.78 -21.39
C PHE A 80 -4.03 10.38 -21.01
N ARG A 81 -5.06 10.30 -20.15
CA ARG A 81 -5.71 9.05 -19.73
C ARG A 81 -6.31 8.33 -20.94
N ASN A 82 -7.03 9.04 -21.81
CA ASN A 82 -7.59 8.45 -23.04
C ASN A 82 -6.50 7.85 -23.93
N GLN A 83 -5.41 8.59 -24.19
CA GLN A 83 -4.31 8.07 -25.00
C GLN A 83 -3.64 6.84 -24.36
N ALA A 84 -3.41 6.87 -23.05
CA ALA A 84 -2.79 5.76 -22.34
C ALA A 84 -3.68 4.50 -22.29
N GLU A 85 -4.99 4.67 -22.10
CA GLU A 85 -5.94 3.54 -21.97
C GLU A 85 -6.45 2.99 -23.30
N SER A 86 -6.38 3.75 -24.39
CA SER A 86 -6.88 3.31 -25.71
C SER A 86 -5.79 3.13 -26.75
N ILE A 87 -4.83 4.05 -26.87
CA ILE A 87 -3.89 4.09 -27.99
C ILE A 87 -2.55 3.43 -27.64
N LYS A 88 -2.02 3.65 -26.43
CA LYS A 88 -0.70 3.15 -26.02
C LYS A 88 -0.74 1.68 -25.59
N LYS A 89 0.44 1.05 -25.60
CA LYS A 89 0.67 -0.26 -24.98
C LYS A 89 0.45 -0.15 -23.48
N ARG A 90 -0.19 -1.16 -22.90
CA ARG A 90 -0.48 -1.21 -21.46
C ARG A 90 -0.48 -2.65 -20.96
N ILE A 91 -0.29 -2.81 -19.66
CA ILE A 91 -0.36 -4.11 -19.01
C ILE A 91 -1.62 -4.14 -18.15
N ILE A 92 -2.32 -5.25 -18.23
CA ILE A 92 -3.59 -5.42 -17.56
C ILE A 92 -3.52 -6.58 -16.58
N TRP A 93 -3.84 -6.29 -15.32
CA TRP A 93 -4.08 -7.29 -14.29
C TRP A 93 -5.56 -7.26 -13.92
N ASP A 94 -6.30 -8.22 -14.47
CA ASP A 94 -7.72 -8.43 -14.14
C ASP A 94 -7.84 -9.29 -12.90
N LEU A 95 -7.03 -8.98 -11.89
CA LEU A 95 -6.82 -9.82 -10.73
C LEU A 95 -7.41 -9.14 -9.49
N GLU A 96 -8.00 -9.93 -8.60
CA GLU A 96 -8.40 -9.47 -7.28
C GLU A 96 -7.80 -10.40 -6.23
N SER A 97 -6.97 -9.85 -5.36
CA SER A 97 -6.45 -10.54 -4.19
C SER A 97 -7.27 -10.14 -2.97
N ARG A 98 -7.61 -11.12 -2.13
CA ARG A 98 -8.36 -10.89 -0.88
C ARG A 98 -7.51 -11.39 0.29
N CYS A 99 -7.42 -10.59 1.33
CA CYS A 99 -6.84 -10.98 2.60
C CYS A 99 -7.79 -10.62 3.74
N TYR A 100 -7.69 -11.37 4.84
CA TYR A 100 -8.42 -11.06 6.06
C TYR A 100 -7.59 -10.12 6.93
N LEU A 101 -8.23 -9.06 7.43
CA LEU A 101 -7.65 -8.15 8.43
C LEU A 101 -8.23 -8.52 9.79
N ASP A 102 -7.39 -9.07 10.67
CA ASP A 102 -7.75 -9.27 12.06
C ASP A 102 -7.89 -7.94 12.81
N PRO A 103 -8.59 -7.90 13.97
CA PRO A 103 -8.83 -6.63 14.68
C PRO A 103 -7.56 -5.85 15.04
N PRO A 104 -6.46 -6.46 15.54
CA PRO A 104 -5.18 -5.78 15.68
C PRO A 104 -4.64 -5.19 14.38
N ALA A 105 -4.68 -5.94 13.27
CA ALA A 105 -4.25 -5.46 11.96
C ALA A 105 -5.09 -4.27 11.47
N VAL A 106 -6.40 -4.23 11.76
CA VAL A 106 -7.26 -3.07 11.45
C VAL A 106 -6.77 -1.81 12.18
N VAL A 107 -6.46 -1.91 13.47
CA VAL A 107 -5.94 -0.78 14.26
C VAL A 107 -4.58 -0.34 13.74
N SER A 108 -3.68 -1.29 13.44
CA SER A 108 -2.38 -1.00 12.86
C SER A 108 -2.48 -0.32 11.49
N LEU A 109 -3.42 -0.78 10.64
CA LEU A 109 -3.69 -0.16 9.35
C LEU A 109 -4.21 1.27 9.52
N GLN A 110 -5.17 1.51 10.40
CA GLN A 110 -5.68 2.86 10.69
C GLN A 110 -4.57 3.79 11.17
N LYS A 111 -3.75 3.31 12.12
CA LYS A 111 -2.62 4.08 12.67
C LYS A 111 -1.61 4.43 11.57
N ARG A 112 -1.21 3.45 10.76
CA ARG A 112 -0.23 3.68 9.67
C ARG A 112 -0.77 4.66 8.62
N ILE A 113 -2.05 4.57 8.26
CA ILE A 113 -2.69 5.55 7.35
C ILE A 113 -2.69 6.95 7.99
N ALA A 114 -3.01 7.07 9.28
CA ALA A 114 -3.01 8.34 9.99
C ALA A 114 -1.60 8.97 10.06
N ASP A 115 -0.56 8.15 10.27
CA ASP A 115 0.82 8.60 10.42
C ASP A 115 1.47 8.97 9.07
N CYS A 116 1.21 8.19 8.01
CA CYS A 116 1.97 8.27 6.75
C CYS A 116 1.14 8.75 5.56
N ARG A 117 -0.19 8.64 5.60
CA ARG A 117 -1.16 8.92 4.52
C ARG A 117 -1.04 8.05 3.28
N PHE A 118 0.17 7.87 2.77
CA PHE A 118 0.49 7.13 1.56
C PHE A 118 0.87 5.69 1.85
N TRP A 119 0.44 4.81 0.94
CA TRP A 119 0.80 3.41 0.93
C TRP A 119 1.65 3.12 -0.31
N PRO A 120 2.82 2.46 -0.15
CA PRO A 120 3.67 2.13 -1.28
C PRO A 120 3.10 0.94 -2.04
N VAL A 121 2.90 1.12 -3.33
CA VAL A 121 2.60 0.04 -4.28
C VAL A 121 3.80 -0.05 -5.22
N GLU A 122 4.60 -1.10 -5.05
CA GLU A 122 5.82 -1.28 -5.82
C GLU A 122 5.54 -2.02 -7.13
N ILE A 123 6.33 -1.70 -8.15
CA ILE A 123 6.34 -2.39 -9.44
C ILE A 123 7.77 -2.74 -9.84
N THR A 124 7.98 -3.93 -10.38
CA THR A 124 9.28 -4.34 -10.93
C THR A 124 9.07 -5.18 -12.18
N ARG A 125 10.06 -5.17 -13.07
CA ARG A 125 10.10 -6.07 -14.21
C ARG A 125 10.78 -7.37 -13.81
N VAL A 126 10.10 -8.48 -14.02
CA VAL A 126 10.60 -9.82 -13.71
C VAL A 126 11.17 -10.47 -14.98
N PRO A 127 12.43 -10.94 -14.96
CA PRO A 127 13.01 -11.72 -16.06
C PRO A 127 12.20 -13.01 -16.29
N LEU A 128 11.78 -13.26 -17.52
CA LEU A 128 11.18 -14.55 -17.88
C LEU A 128 12.31 -15.56 -18.11
N THR A 129 12.66 -16.34 -17.09
CA THR A 129 13.59 -17.47 -17.26
C THR A 129 12.90 -18.55 -18.10
N THR A 130 13.23 -18.59 -19.39
CA THR A 130 12.90 -19.75 -20.22
C THR A 130 13.88 -20.86 -19.83
N ALA A 131 13.43 -21.88 -19.12
CA ALA A 131 14.28 -23.02 -18.80
C ALA A 131 14.56 -23.81 -20.10
N PRO A 132 15.81 -23.87 -20.60
CA PRO A 132 16.12 -24.81 -21.65
C PRO A 132 16.05 -26.22 -21.07
N LYS A 133 15.19 -27.08 -21.62
CA LYS A 133 15.32 -28.53 -21.44
C LYS A 133 16.64 -28.96 -22.11
N GLY A 134 17.73 -29.04 -21.36
CA GLY A 134 18.96 -29.62 -21.89
C GLY A 134 20.22 -29.35 -21.09
N LYS A 135 20.71 -30.42 -20.44
CA LYS A 135 22.07 -30.69 -19.98
C LYS A 135 22.67 -29.76 -18.90
N ALA A 136 22.98 -30.39 -17.76
CA ALA A 136 23.80 -29.83 -16.69
C ALA A 136 25.20 -29.46 -17.22
N ALA A 137 25.46 -28.16 -17.35
CA ALA A 137 26.79 -27.60 -17.45
C ALA A 137 26.98 -26.65 -16.26
N LYS A 138 28.12 -26.79 -15.58
CA LYS A 138 28.52 -26.04 -14.38
C LYS A 138 28.30 -24.53 -14.62
N PHE A 139 27.44 -23.92 -13.80
CA PHE A 139 27.30 -22.48 -13.72
C PHE A 139 28.29 -21.97 -12.68
N ASP A 140 29.24 -21.15 -13.11
CA ASP A 140 29.99 -20.26 -12.24
C ASP A 140 29.01 -19.33 -11.52
N LYS A 141 29.25 -19.13 -10.21
CA LYS A 141 28.50 -18.19 -9.36
C LYS A 141 28.76 -16.76 -9.84
N ALA A 142 27.92 -16.26 -10.74
CA ALA A 142 27.82 -14.85 -11.04
C ALA A 142 26.76 -14.22 -10.12
N ASP A 143 27.22 -13.27 -9.32
CA ASP A 143 26.59 -12.57 -8.19
C ASP A 143 25.49 -11.56 -8.60
N ASP A 144 24.68 -11.87 -9.62
CA ASP A 144 23.76 -10.91 -10.25
C ASP A 144 22.26 -11.28 -10.07
N GLU A 145 21.96 -12.25 -9.21
CA GLU A 145 20.61 -12.80 -9.01
C GLU A 145 19.67 -11.94 -8.13
N GLY A 146 20.07 -10.71 -7.77
CA GLY A 146 19.36 -9.87 -6.80
C GLY A 146 18.97 -8.47 -7.26
N GLN A 147 19.36 -8.03 -8.47
CA GLN A 147 19.07 -6.66 -8.91
C GLN A 147 17.65 -6.55 -9.49
N LEU A 148 16.80 -5.76 -8.82
CA LEU A 148 15.44 -5.46 -9.28
C LEU A 148 15.49 -4.56 -10.52
N SER A 149 15.05 -5.08 -11.68
CA SER A 149 14.98 -4.29 -12.90
C SER A 149 13.71 -3.42 -12.93
N PHE A 150 13.82 -2.20 -13.46
CA PHE A 150 12.70 -1.25 -13.60
C PHE A 150 11.88 -1.13 -12.31
N HIS A 151 12.54 -0.90 -11.18
CA HIS A 151 11.89 -0.81 -9.89
C HIS A 151 11.23 0.56 -9.72
N GLY A 152 9.91 0.58 -9.56
CA GLY A 152 9.12 1.78 -9.37
C GLY A 152 8.17 1.65 -8.18
N VAL A 153 7.58 2.77 -7.81
CA VAL A 153 6.62 2.88 -6.71
C VAL A 153 5.53 3.89 -7.03
N ALA A 154 4.28 3.51 -6.77
CA ALA A 154 3.13 4.41 -6.74
C ALA A 154 2.73 4.68 -5.29
N TYR A 155 2.42 5.93 -4.99
CA TYR A 155 2.05 6.38 -3.64
C TYR A 155 0.54 6.53 -3.53
N VAL A 156 -0.14 5.50 -3.02
CA VAL A 156 -1.60 5.49 -2.93
C VAL A 156 -2.05 6.23 -1.68
N ASN A 157 -2.82 7.31 -1.83
CA ASN A 157 -3.40 8.02 -0.70
C ASN A 157 -4.53 7.19 -0.07
N MET A 158 -4.28 6.63 1.11
CA MET A 158 -5.23 5.78 1.83
C MET A 158 -6.14 6.55 2.79
N VAL A 159 -5.91 7.85 2.98
CA VAL A 159 -6.66 8.69 3.93
C VAL A 159 -8.17 8.63 3.73
N PRO A 160 -8.74 8.59 2.51
CA PRO A 160 -10.19 8.50 2.33
C PRO A 160 -10.82 7.28 3.01
N LEU A 161 -10.08 6.17 3.20
CA LEU A 161 -10.58 4.99 3.93
C LEU A 161 -10.78 5.24 5.43
N LEU A 162 -10.22 6.31 5.99
CA LEU A 162 -10.47 6.75 7.37
C LEU A 162 -11.75 7.59 7.50
N TYR A 163 -12.40 7.96 6.39
CA TYR A 163 -13.66 8.69 6.45
C TYR A 163 -14.81 7.74 6.86
N PRO A 164 -15.71 8.17 7.77
CA PRO A 164 -16.76 7.30 8.28
C PRO A 164 -17.63 6.68 7.18
N GLY A 165 -17.66 5.35 7.13
CA GLY A 165 -18.46 4.58 6.17
C GLY A 165 -17.82 4.37 4.80
N VAL A 166 -16.64 4.95 4.53
CA VAL A 166 -15.92 4.69 3.28
C VAL A 166 -15.33 3.28 3.29
N LYS A 167 -15.57 2.55 2.22
CA LYS A 167 -15.16 1.15 2.05
C LYS A 167 -14.30 0.90 0.83
N ARG A 168 -14.16 1.90 -0.06
CA ARG A 168 -13.53 1.71 -1.35
C ARG A 168 -12.78 2.97 -1.73
N ILE A 169 -11.58 2.79 -2.25
CA ILE A 169 -10.87 3.79 -3.02
C ILE A 169 -10.47 3.17 -4.36
N ARG A 170 -10.53 3.97 -5.42
CA ARG A 170 -10.09 3.58 -6.75
C ARG A 170 -9.45 4.79 -7.39
N GLY A 171 -8.34 4.61 -8.09
CA GLY A 171 -7.79 5.67 -8.89
C GLY A 171 -6.56 5.31 -9.69
N ALA A 172 -6.14 6.28 -10.51
CA ALA A 172 -4.90 6.27 -11.27
C ALA A 172 -3.79 7.01 -10.50
N PHE A 173 -2.71 6.31 -10.19
CA PHE A 173 -1.59 6.80 -9.39
C PHE A 173 -0.31 6.78 -10.20
N HIS A 174 0.49 7.85 -10.14
CA HIS A 174 1.74 7.91 -10.87
C HIS A 174 2.76 6.91 -10.32
N VAL A 175 3.56 6.35 -11.23
CA VAL A 175 4.69 5.50 -10.88
C VAL A 175 5.97 6.33 -10.95
N TYR A 176 6.70 6.36 -9.84
CA TYR A 176 7.98 7.02 -9.70
C TYR A 176 9.11 5.99 -9.62
N PRO A 177 10.36 6.36 -9.93
CA PRO A 177 11.51 5.52 -9.60
C PRO A 177 11.53 5.20 -8.11
N TYR A 178 11.75 3.93 -7.78
CA TYR A 178 11.91 3.54 -6.38
C TYR A 178 13.24 4.09 -5.84
N LEU A 179 13.17 4.79 -4.69
CA LEU A 179 14.30 5.28 -3.92
C LEU A 179 13.99 5.05 -2.43
N ASP A 180 14.86 4.33 -1.70
CA ASP A 180 14.61 3.96 -0.30
C ASP A 180 14.34 5.18 0.59
N SER A 181 15.08 6.27 0.41
CA SER A 181 14.91 7.50 1.18
C SER A 181 13.53 8.13 0.99
N THR A 182 13.09 8.30 -0.26
CA THR A 182 11.78 8.88 -0.59
C THR A 182 10.63 7.97 -0.13
N VAL A 183 10.76 6.66 -0.30
CA VAL A 183 9.76 5.69 0.16
C VAL A 183 9.64 5.73 1.68
N TYR A 184 10.76 5.70 2.39
CA TYR A 184 10.76 5.80 3.85
C TYR A 184 10.19 7.13 4.34
N GLU A 185 10.56 8.25 3.72
CA GLU A 185 10.05 9.57 4.09
C GLU A 185 8.52 9.63 4.00
N LYS A 186 7.96 9.19 2.86
CA LYS A 186 6.53 9.26 2.56
C LYS A 186 5.68 8.19 3.25
N THR A 187 6.24 7.00 3.49
CA THR A 187 5.43 5.83 3.90
C THR A 187 5.88 5.18 5.20
N LYS A 188 7.05 5.57 5.74
CA LYS A 188 7.73 4.93 6.87
C LYS A 188 8.01 3.44 6.66
N CYS A 189 7.91 2.94 5.43
CA CYS A 189 8.33 1.60 5.07
C CYS A 189 9.86 1.56 4.99
N LEU A 190 10.48 0.64 5.73
CA LEU A 190 11.94 0.53 5.84
C LEU A 190 12.57 -0.34 4.75
N PHE A 191 11.79 -1.24 4.14
CA PHE A 191 12.31 -2.24 3.21
C PHE A 191 11.39 -2.39 2.01
N SER A 192 11.98 -2.52 0.83
CA SER A 192 11.25 -2.89 -0.39
C SER A 192 10.63 -4.29 -0.24
N LEU A 193 9.37 -4.40 -0.65
CA LEU A 193 8.67 -5.67 -0.79
C LEU A 193 9.45 -6.67 -1.66
N PHE A 194 10.05 -6.21 -2.76
CA PHE A 194 10.70 -7.11 -3.72
C PHE A 194 12.12 -7.51 -3.31
N ARG A 195 12.80 -6.73 -2.48
CA ARG A 195 14.11 -7.09 -1.93
C ARG A 195 14.01 -8.33 -1.01
N ASP A 196 12.97 -8.39 -0.20
CA ASP A 196 12.70 -9.53 0.69
C ASP A 196 12.08 -10.74 -0.04
N THR A 197 11.39 -10.50 -1.16
CA THR A 197 10.65 -11.53 -1.89
C THR A 197 11.50 -12.22 -2.97
N GLY A 198 12.68 -11.69 -3.31
CA GLY A 198 13.58 -12.24 -4.35
C GLY A 198 13.84 -13.75 -4.21
N HIS A 199 13.93 -14.27 -2.99
CA HIS A 199 14.10 -15.72 -2.76
C HIS A 199 12.82 -16.55 -2.94
N LEU A 200 11.63 -15.97 -2.71
CA LEU A 200 10.34 -16.63 -2.88
C LEU A 200 9.87 -16.66 -4.35
N LEU A 201 10.33 -15.70 -5.17
CA LEU A 201 10.00 -15.61 -6.59
C LEU A 201 10.59 -16.76 -7.40
N THR A 202 11.78 -17.23 -7.05
CA THR A 202 12.45 -18.36 -7.72
C THR A 202 11.80 -19.71 -7.38
N GLN A 203 11.23 -19.87 -6.18
CA GLN A 203 10.51 -21.10 -5.77
C GLN A 203 9.07 -21.18 -6.31
N ASN A 204 8.38 -20.05 -6.45
CA ASN A 204 6.97 -20.02 -6.88
C ASN A 204 6.73 -20.34 -8.37
N ASN A 205 7.79 -20.49 -9.17
CA ASN A 205 7.69 -21.04 -10.51
C ASN A 205 7.58 -22.58 -10.53
N LYS A 206 7.72 -23.25 -9.37
CA LYS A 206 7.68 -24.73 -9.28
C LYS A 206 6.66 -25.30 -8.29
N ILE A 207 6.14 -24.54 -7.32
CA ILE A 207 5.19 -25.08 -6.34
C ILE A 207 4.11 -24.04 -6.03
N GLY A 208 2.85 -24.42 -6.25
CA GLY A 208 1.68 -23.59 -5.97
C GLY A 208 1.25 -23.64 -4.51
N GLY A 209 0.49 -22.61 -4.11
CA GLY A 209 -0.35 -22.62 -2.92
C GLY A 209 0.19 -21.79 -1.76
N PHE A 210 -0.30 -20.55 -1.61
CA PHE A 210 -0.31 -19.89 -0.31
C PHE A 210 -1.47 -20.51 0.49
N ASN A 211 -1.18 -21.57 1.23
CA ASN A 211 -2.10 -22.02 2.27
C ASN A 211 -1.88 -21.14 3.51
N SER A 212 -2.98 -20.55 3.98
CA SER A 212 -3.13 -19.92 5.29
C SER A 212 -2.43 -20.71 6.41
N PRO A 213 -1.69 -20.06 7.33
CA PRO A 213 -1.21 -20.76 8.51
C PRO A 213 -2.38 -20.95 9.48
N LEU A 214 -3.09 -22.06 9.34
CA LEU A 214 -3.94 -22.58 10.40
C LEU A 214 -3.01 -23.14 11.48
N SER A 215 -2.93 -22.41 12.59
CA SER A 215 -2.17 -22.75 13.80
C SER A 215 -2.58 -24.11 14.37
N LYS A 216 -1.60 -25.00 14.58
CA LYS A 216 -1.71 -26.10 15.55
C LYS A 216 -0.43 -26.21 16.38
N PRO A 217 -0.55 -26.48 17.70
CA PRO A 217 0.53 -26.35 18.66
C PRO A 217 1.43 -27.59 18.65
N ILE A 218 2.75 -27.39 18.71
CA ILE A 218 3.69 -28.48 18.97
C ILE A 218 3.92 -28.58 20.48
N VAL A 219 3.41 -29.67 21.04
CA VAL A 219 3.68 -30.18 22.37
C VAL A 219 5.15 -30.60 22.45
N SER A 220 5.91 -29.96 23.34
CA SER A 220 7.26 -30.37 23.70
C SER A 220 7.19 -31.49 24.75
N LYS A 221 7.61 -32.69 24.37
CA LYS A 221 8.05 -33.76 25.27
C LYS A 221 9.36 -34.32 24.74
N ASN A 222 10.46 -34.08 25.42
CA ASN A 222 11.14 -35.09 26.22
C ASN A 222 12.36 -34.47 26.89
N LEU A 223 12.31 -34.51 28.23
CA LEU A 223 13.38 -34.31 29.17
C LEU A 223 14.08 -35.67 29.37
N LYS A 224 15.38 -35.63 29.71
CA LYS A 224 16.07 -36.43 30.78
C LYS A 224 17.49 -36.84 30.35
N GLU A 225 18.48 -36.06 30.77
CA GLU A 225 19.54 -36.34 31.79
C GLU A 225 20.72 -37.13 31.19
N GLU A 226 22.00 -36.88 31.51
CA GLU A 226 22.59 -36.78 32.85
C GLU A 226 23.99 -36.08 32.85
N LYS A 227 24.38 -35.66 34.06
CA LYS A 227 25.55 -34.89 34.59
C LYS A 227 26.94 -35.46 34.23
N THR A 228 28.07 -34.74 34.32
CA THR A 228 28.81 -34.31 35.55
C THR A 228 30.03 -33.42 35.15
N VAL A 229 30.28 -32.21 35.70
CA VAL A 229 30.94 -31.77 36.98
C VAL A 229 32.41 -31.28 36.81
N LYS A 230 32.65 -30.03 37.29
CA LYS A 230 33.90 -29.35 37.77
C LYS A 230 34.98 -28.97 36.75
N GLU A 231 35.79 -27.92 36.89
CA GLU A 231 35.93 -26.70 37.73
C GLU A 231 37.35 -26.17 37.35
N LYS A 232 37.53 -24.87 37.10
CA LYS A 232 38.71 -24.10 37.56
C LYS A 232 38.72 -22.65 37.06
N GLU A 233 39.00 -21.82 38.05
CA GLU A 233 39.25 -20.39 38.10
C GLU A 233 40.70 -20.05 37.68
N LEU A 234 40.94 -18.89 37.07
CA LEU A 234 42.09 -18.04 37.39
C LEU A 234 41.88 -16.59 36.94
N GLU A 235 42.13 -15.68 37.89
CA GLU A 235 42.22 -14.23 37.77
C GLU A 235 43.36 -13.72 36.86
N GLY A 236 43.26 -12.48 36.39
CA GLY A 236 44.42 -11.74 35.85
C GLY A 236 44.09 -10.32 35.34
N ARG A 237 44.67 -9.31 35.97
CA ARG A 237 44.35 -7.88 35.95
C ARG A 237 45.34 -7.05 35.07
N LEU A 238 44.79 -6.11 34.28
CA LEU A 238 45.28 -4.77 33.80
C LEU A 238 46.72 -4.52 33.24
N ARG A 239 46.79 -4.15 31.93
CA ARG A 239 47.48 -3.04 31.14
C ARG A 239 48.98 -2.66 31.38
N PRO A 240 49.71 -1.84 30.55
CA PRO A 240 49.47 -1.20 29.22
C PRO A 240 50.66 -1.27 28.17
N GLY A 241 50.45 -0.80 26.92
CA GLY A 241 51.47 -0.52 25.86
C GLY A 241 51.36 -1.49 24.67
N ASP A 242 51.22 -1.13 23.39
CA ASP A 242 51.69 0.03 22.62
C ASP A 242 50.64 0.56 21.62
N LEU A 243 50.67 1.88 21.44
CA LEU A 243 49.92 2.66 20.47
C LEU A 243 50.71 2.75 19.15
N GLN A 244 50.09 2.40 18.03
CA GLN A 244 50.44 2.99 16.73
C GLN A 244 49.16 3.29 15.93
N ALA A 245 48.89 4.59 15.81
CA ALA A 245 47.88 5.19 14.95
C ALA A 245 48.50 5.54 13.58
N PRO A 246 47.75 5.48 12.46
CA PRO A 246 48.18 6.13 11.23
C PRO A 246 47.75 7.61 11.21
N SER A 247 48.77 8.45 11.39
CA SER A 247 48.98 9.83 10.95
C SER A 247 47.93 10.42 9.99
N ILE A 248 47.18 11.39 10.52
CA ILE A 248 46.47 12.45 9.80
C ILE A 248 47.51 13.40 9.18
N LYS A 249 47.46 13.63 7.87
CA LYS A 249 48.03 14.84 7.26
C LYS A 249 46.89 15.70 6.73
N SER A 250 46.60 16.71 7.53
CA SER A 250 45.80 17.88 7.23
C SER A 250 46.48 18.73 6.14
N GLN A 251 45.77 19.00 5.05
CA GLN A 251 45.92 20.25 4.32
C GLN A 251 44.56 20.94 4.32
N SER A 252 44.53 22.11 4.96
CA SER A 252 43.41 23.01 5.07
C SER A 252 43.07 23.62 3.71
N SER A 253 41.83 23.47 3.28
CA SER A 253 41.17 24.39 2.36
C SER A 253 39.73 24.55 2.83
N ASP A 254 39.47 25.72 3.39
CA ASP A 254 38.19 26.17 3.91
C ASP A 254 37.25 26.43 2.72
N THR A 255 36.26 25.56 2.52
CA THR A 255 35.11 25.80 1.63
C THR A 255 33.97 24.91 2.09
N PRO A 256 32.74 25.43 2.32
CA PRO A 256 31.63 24.61 2.78
C PRO A 256 31.22 23.65 1.66
N LEU A 257 31.56 22.38 1.81
CA LEU A 257 30.98 21.33 0.96
C LEU A 257 29.60 21.02 1.54
N GLU A 258 28.58 21.53 0.85
CA GLU A 258 27.23 20.97 0.95
C GLU A 258 27.34 19.45 0.77
N VAL A 259 26.91 18.73 1.80
CA VAL A 259 26.71 17.29 1.72
C VAL A 259 25.49 17.07 0.83
N GLU A 260 25.72 17.10 -0.48
CA GLU A 260 24.78 16.61 -1.49
C GLU A 260 24.49 15.14 -1.17
N PRO A 261 23.23 14.75 -0.91
CA PRO A 261 22.88 13.34 -0.78
C PRO A 261 23.15 12.68 -2.13
N SER A 262 24.01 11.67 -2.17
CA SER A 262 24.25 10.89 -3.37
C SER A 262 22.91 10.38 -3.93
N PRO A 263 22.55 10.70 -5.20
CA PRO A 263 21.33 10.18 -5.77
C PRO A 263 21.52 8.68 -5.94
N SER A 264 20.83 7.90 -5.09
CA SER A 264 20.64 6.47 -5.28
C SER A 264 20.17 6.24 -6.71
N HIS A 265 21.05 5.71 -7.56
CA HIS A 265 20.89 5.73 -9.00
C HIS A 265 19.96 4.58 -9.41
N ASN A 266 18.68 4.89 -9.62
CA ASN A 266 17.72 3.99 -10.26
C ASN A 266 17.37 4.50 -11.69
N PRO A 267 18.31 4.40 -12.65
CA PRO A 267 18.15 4.96 -13.99
C PRO A 267 17.06 4.25 -14.78
N GLU A 268 16.87 2.94 -14.57
CA GLU A 268 15.79 2.19 -15.22
C GLU A 268 14.41 2.63 -14.74
N GLY A 269 14.26 2.87 -13.43
CA GLY A 269 13.02 3.38 -12.84
C GLY A 269 12.67 4.78 -13.33
N GLN A 270 13.66 5.58 -13.74
CA GLN A 270 13.42 6.93 -14.26
C GLN A 270 12.54 6.94 -15.50
N GLN A 271 12.53 5.85 -16.28
CA GLN A 271 11.67 5.69 -17.44
C GLN A 271 10.17 5.76 -17.09
N TYR A 272 9.78 5.43 -15.86
CA TYR A 272 8.38 5.59 -15.44
C TYR A 272 7.95 7.06 -15.43
N THR A 273 8.80 7.94 -14.90
CA THR A 273 8.56 9.38 -14.88
C THR A 273 8.54 9.95 -16.30
N GLU A 274 9.55 9.60 -17.11
CA GLU A 274 9.68 10.10 -18.49
C GLU A 274 8.50 9.68 -19.38
N ALA A 275 7.99 8.46 -19.21
CA ALA A 275 6.84 7.96 -19.95
C ALA A 275 5.49 8.42 -19.38
N GLY A 276 5.47 9.08 -18.21
CA GLY A 276 4.25 9.41 -17.47
C GLY A 276 3.49 8.17 -17.00
N THR A 277 4.19 7.09 -16.68
CA THR A 277 3.55 5.81 -16.30
C THR A 277 2.69 5.98 -15.06
N TYR A 278 1.52 5.34 -15.07
CA TYR A 278 0.63 5.28 -13.92
C TYR A 278 0.01 3.89 -13.80
N ILE A 279 -0.50 3.58 -12.61
CA ILE A 279 -1.23 2.36 -12.32
C ILE A 279 -2.66 2.69 -11.87
N VAL A 280 -3.63 1.93 -12.39
CA VAL A 280 -5.01 1.99 -11.89
C VAL A 280 -5.20 0.88 -10.88
N LEU A 281 -5.55 1.23 -9.64
CA LEU A 281 -5.77 0.28 -8.56
C LEU A 281 -7.11 0.56 -7.86
N GLU A 282 -7.73 -0.49 -7.36
CA GLU A 282 -8.90 -0.43 -6.48
C GLU A 282 -8.59 -1.18 -5.19
N ILE A 283 -8.85 -0.55 -4.04
CA ILE A 283 -8.79 -1.16 -2.72
C ILE A 283 -10.20 -1.12 -2.13
N GLN A 284 -10.71 -2.28 -1.77
CA GLN A 284 -12.05 -2.44 -1.22
C GLN A 284 -12.02 -3.22 0.10
N LEU A 285 -12.80 -2.73 1.06
CA LEU A 285 -13.01 -3.32 2.37
C LEU A 285 -14.46 -3.81 2.48
N ASP A 286 -14.65 -4.99 3.06
CA ASP A 286 -15.99 -5.50 3.38
C ASP A 286 -16.67 -4.60 4.44
N ARG A 287 -15.87 -4.18 5.44
CA ARG A 287 -16.27 -3.26 6.52
C ARG A 287 -15.42 -2.00 6.48
N ALA A 288 -16.04 -0.83 6.67
CA ALA A 288 -15.32 0.42 6.71
C ALA A 288 -14.33 0.42 7.88
N LEU A 289 -13.12 0.97 7.71
CA LEU A 289 -12.17 1.11 8.81
C LEU A 289 -12.78 1.95 9.92
N VAL A 290 -13.44 3.04 9.55
CA VAL A 290 -14.19 3.88 10.47
C VAL A 290 -15.69 3.67 10.23
N PRO A 291 -16.41 3.04 11.18
CA PRO A 291 -17.85 2.85 11.06
C PRO A 291 -18.59 4.19 10.96
N LYS A 292 -19.64 4.24 10.14
CA LYS A 292 -20.55 5.38 10.11
C LYS A 292 -21.38 5.39 11.40
N ARG A 293 -21.45 6.54 12.07
CA ARG A 293 -22.30 6.71 13.26
C ARG A 293 -23.77 6.62 12.88
N MET A 294 -24.58 6.13 13.82
CA MET A 294 -26.03 6.04 13.60
C MET A 294 -26.67 7.44 13.57
N PRO A 295 -27.69 7.68 12.72
CA PRO A 295 -28.37 8.97 12.64
C PRO A 295 -28.93 9.45 13.98
N GLU A 296 -29.39 8.53 14.84
CA GLU A 296 -29.95 8.81 16.16
C GLU A 296 -28.89 9.37 17.12
N GLU A 297 -27.68 8.79 17.10
CA GLU A 297 -26.54 9.28 17.88
C GLU A 297 -26.11 10.67 17.42
N LEU A 298 -26.11 10.90 16.10
CA LEU A 298 -25.82 12.20 15.52
C LEU A 298 -26.88 13.24 15.92
N ALA A 299 -28.17 12.91 15.81
CA ALA A 299 -29.27 13.78 16.21
C ALA A 299 -29.20 14.16 17.69
N LYS A 300 -28.86 13.21 18.56
CA LYS A 300 -28.67 13.48 20.00
C LYS A 300 -27.55 14.50 20.24
N ARG A 301 -26.39 14.31 19.62
CA ARG A 301 -25.27 15.26 19.75
C ARG A 301 -25.58 16.64 19.16
N VAL A 302 -26.24 16.68 17.99
CA VAL A 302 -26.65 17.94 17.37
C VAL A 302 -27.60 18.68 18.31
N LYS A 303 -28.56 17.99 18.93
CA LYS A 303 -29.46 18.57 19.93
C LYS A 303 -28.71 19.12 21.15
N GLU A 304 -27.67 18.45 21.63
CA GLU A 304 -26.83 18.92 22.74
C GLU A 304 -25.99 20.16 22.39
N MET A 305 -25.57 20.31 21.12
CA MET A 305 -24.80 21.46 20.66
C MET A 305 -25.65 22.69 20.34
N ILE A 306 -26.95 22.52 20.09
CA ILE A 306 -27.86 23.63 19.80
C ILE A 306 -28.24 24.28 21.14
N PRO A 307 -27.88 25.56 21.38
CA PRO A 307 -28.29 26.25 22.60
C PRO A 307 -29.83 26.31 22.69
N PRO A 308 -30.41 26.23 23.91
CA PRO A 308 -31.84 26.33 24.07
C PRO A 308 -32.34 27.65 23.46
N ARG A 309 -33.41 27.59 22.65
CA ARG A 309 -33.97 28.79 22.05
C ARG A 309 -34.34 29.77 23.16
N PRO A 310 -33.96 31.06 23.05
CA PRO A 310 -34.42 32.07 23.98
C PRO A 310 -35.94 32.01 24.10
N PRO A 311 -36.50 32.15 25.31
CA PRO A 311 -37.94 32.21 25.47
C PRO A 311 -38.45 33.35 24.59
N LEU A 312 -39.39 33.02 23.69
CA LEU A 312 -40.06 34.02 22.89
C LEU A 312 -40.64 35.04 23.86
N THR A 313 -40.23 36.30 23.73
CA THR A 313 -40.86 37.38 24.49
C THR A 313 -42.34 37.31 24.16
N ARG A 314 -43.17 36.98 25.16
CA ARG A 314 -44.62 37.14 25.00
C ARG A 314 -44.82 38.63 24.76
N ARG A 315 -45.07 39.02 23.51
CA ARG A 315 -45.67 40.32 23.21
C ARG A 315 -47.07 40.28 23.83
N THR A 316 -47.18 40.60 25.11
CA THR A 316 -48.44 40.88 25.80
C THR A 316 -49.08 42.20 25.34
N GLY A 317 -48.66 42.74 24.18
CA GLY A 317 -49.29 43.85 23.48
C GLY A 317 -50.19 43.42 22.31
N GLY A 318 -50.52 42.13 22.18
CA GLY A 318 -51.45 41.62 21.17
C GLY A 318 -52.89 41.53 21.69
N ALA A 319 -53.86 41.85 20.81
CA ALA A 319 -55.31 41.90 21.03
C ALA A 319 -55.80 42.82 22.17
N GLN A 320 -55.35 42.62 23.40
CA GLN A 320 -55.84 43.38 24.57
C GLN A 320 -55.46 44.86 24.53
N LYS A 321 -54.24 45.19 24.06
CA LYS A 321 -53.83 46.58 23.80
C LYS A 321 -54.63 47.23 22.66
N ALA A 322 -54.88 46.48 21.57
CA ALA A 322 -55.67 46.95 20.44
C ALA A 322 -57.14 47.23 20.82
N VAL A 323 -57.73 46.40 21.68
CA VAL A 323 -59.08 46.61 22.24
C VAL A 323 -59.12 47.83 23.17
N SER A 324 -58.08 48.02 24.00
CA SER A 324 -57.97 49.21 24.86
C SER A 324 -57.86 50.50 24.04
N ASP A 325 -57.05 50.51 22.99
CA ASP A 325 -56.85 51.68 22.13
C ASP A 325 -58.14 52.04 21.37
N TYR A 326 -58.92 51.05 20.91
CA TYR A 326 -60.23 51.26 20.28
C TYR A 326 -61.24 51.93 21.22
N HIS A 327 -61.39 51.40 22.44
CA HIS A 327 -62.34 51.99 23.42
C HIS A 327 -61.92 53.40 23.86
N MET A 328 -60.63 53.71 23.86
CA MET A 328 -60.12 55.04 24.19
C MET A 328 -60.38 56.07 23.07
N GLN A 329 -60.51 55.63 21.81
CA GLN A 329 -60.82 56.49 20.66
C GLN A 329 -62.32 56.78 20.47
N ILE A 330 -63.20 56.08 21.21
CA ILE A 330 -64.67 56.19 21.07
C ILE A 330 -65.30 57.10 22.13
N LYS A 331 -64.49 57.89 22.86
CA LYS A 331 -64.97 58.76 23.92
C LYS A 331 -65.04 60.23 23.53
#